data_AF-A0A2M6ZQX3-F1
#
_entry.id   AF-A0A2M6ZQX3-F1
#
_cell.length_a   1.000
_cell.length_b   1.000
_cell.length_c   1.000
_cell.angle_alpha   90.00
_cell.angle_beta   90.00
_cell.angle_gamma   90.00
#
_symmetry.space_group_name_H-M   'P 1'
#
loop_
_entity.id
_entity.type
_entity.pdbx_description
1 polymer ?
#
loop_
_entity_poly.entity_id
_entity_poly.type
_entity_poly.pdbx_seq_one_letter_code
_entity_poly.pdbx_strand_id
1 'polypeptide(L)'
;KTFYDKNVAISGATEPGVSLSVLAGSTKTQLVVDTEGKFQYNFTFQSEGNATITFTAEDVAGNITTLDFSLRYVFQRNVMLVVGTKVAYINGEEVALTEAPFIYKGRVFVPIRFISETFGAQVIWDAIFKIVTINLNSQILRLQVGNLTADVNGKTASLDVAPIIKNNTTFVPIRFISEAFGASVDWDSVHGIVKITYPKKSIGS
;
A
#
# COMPACT_ATOMS: atom_id res chain seq x y z
N LYS A 1 13.70 2.13 5.25
CA LYS A 1 13.30 1.01 4.37
C LYS A 1 11.84 0.62 4.61
N THR A 2 11.06 0.39 3.55
CA THR A 2 9.64 -0.02 3.65
C THR A 2 9.48 -1.53 3.54
N PHE A 3 8.64 -2.11 4.38
CA PHE A 3 8.30 -3.52 4.46
C PHE A 3 6.79 -3.71 4.29
N TYR A 4 6.42 -4.84 3.69
CA TYR A 4 5.03 -5.26 3.48
C TYR A 4 4.68 -6.54 4.27
N ASP A 5 5.68 -7.08 4.97
CA ASP A 5 5.52 -8.05 6.05
C ASP A 5 5.76 -7.32 7.36
N LYS A 6 4.94 -7.59 8.38
CA LYS A 6 5.10 -7.02 9.71
C LYS A 6 6.31 -7.61 10.44
N ASN A 7 6.78 -8.78 10.02
CA ASN A 7 7.95 -9.44 10.59
C ASN A 7 9.18 -9.07 9.75
N VAL A 8 10.19 -8.51 10.41
CA VAL A 8 11.43 -8.06 9.78
C VAL A 8 12.60 -8.74 10.46
N ALA A 9 13.33 -9.54 9.69
CA ALA A 9 14.64 -10.05 10.10
C ALA A 9 15.71 -9.00 9.78
N ILE A 10 16.48 -8.63 10.81
CA ILE A 10 17.64 -7.74 10.72
C ILE A 10 18.86 -8.59 11.06
N SER A 11 19.84 -8.60 10.16
CA SER A 11 21.11 -9.28 10.38
C SER A 11 22.26 -8.32 10.13
N GLY A 12 23.34 -8.50 10.87
CA GLY A 12 24.55 -7.71 10.69
C GLY A 12 25.76 -8.40 11.28
N ALA A 13 26.87 -7.67 11.30
CA ALA A 13 28.11 -8.09 11.92
C ALA A 13 28.70 -6.95 12.76
N THR A 14 29.49 -7.32 13.75
CA THR A 14 30.30 -6.47 14.61
C THR A 14 31.65 -7.15 14.85
N GLU A 15 32.54 -6.53 15.61
CA GLU A 15 33.77 -7.18 16.04
C GLU A 15 33.46 -8.31 17.04
N PRO A 16 34.15 -9.46 16.96
CA PRO A 16 33.98 -10.54 17.93
C PRO A 16 34.22 -10.04 19.37
N GLY A 17 33.33 -10.41 20.30
CA GLY A 17 33.43 -10.06 21.72
C GLY A 17 32.78 -8.74 22.13
N VAL A 18 32.20 -7.99 21.19
CA VAL A 18 31.41 -6.78 21.47
C VAL A 18 30.10 -7.13 22.19
N SER A 19 29.74 -6.32 23.19
CA SER A 19 28.41 -6.35 23.78
C SER A 19 27.43 -5.62 22.86
N LEU A 20 26.43 -6.32 22.33
CA LEU A 20 25.43 -5.75 21.44
C LEU A 20 24.04 -5.73 22.08
N SER A 21 23.41 -4.56 22.09
CA SER A 21 22.00 -4.43 22.49
C SER A 21 21.18 -3.73 21.40
N VAL A 22 19.87 -3.98 21.41
CA VAL A 22 18.91 -3.34 20.52
C VAL A 22 17.81 -2.68 21.33
N LEU A 23 17.44 -1.46 20.95
CA LEU A 23 16.29 -0.73 21.45
C LEU A 23 15.23 -0.66 20.34
N ALA A 24 14.06 -1.23 20.63
CA ALA A 24 12.89 -1.16 19.76
C ALA A 24 11.70 -0.60 20.56
N GLY A 25 11.29 0.63 20.24
CA GLY A 25 10.34 1.37 21.09
C GLY A 25 10.94 1.63 22.47
N SER A 26 10.29 1.13 23.52
CA SER A 26 10.78 1.22 24.91
C SER A 26 11.51 -0.04 25.40
N THR A 27 11.62 -1.07 24.58
CA THR A 27 12.20 -2.36 24.97
C THR A 27 13.66 -2.44 24.55
N LYS A 28 14.57 -2.58 25.52
CA LYS A 28 15.98 -2.86 25.28
C LYS A 28 16.25 -4.36 25.48
N THR A 29 16.89 -4.98 24.50
CA THR A 29 17.22 -6.41 24.51
C THR A 29 18.71 -6.60 24.24
N GLN A 30 19.38 -7.43 25.03
CA GLN A 30 20.76 -7.87 24.74
C GLN A 30 20.74 -8.92 23.64
N LEU A 31 21.59 -8.78 22.63
CA LEU A 31 21.72 -9.73 21.52
C LEU A 31 22.92 -10.64 21.73
N VAL A 32 22.79 -11.86 21.22
CA VAL A 32 23.91 -12.80 21.10
C VAL A 32 24.63 -12.51 19.79
N VAL A 33 25.93 -12.29 19.90
CA VAL A 33 26.85 -12.19 18.76
C VAL A 33 27.62 -13.49 18.68
N ASP A 34 27.66 -14.12 17.52
CA ASP A 34 28.40 -15.38 17.35
C ASP A 34 29.93 -15.17 17.32
N THR A 35 30.68 -16.26 17.24
CA THR A 35 32.15 -16.23 17.22
C THR A 35 32.73 -15.54 15.99
N GLU A 36 31.93 -15.35 14.93
CA GLU A 36 32.30 -14.62 13.72
C GLU A 36 31.85 -13.15 13.76
N GLY A 37 31.28 -12.70 14.89
CA GLY A 37 30.78 -11.34 15.03
C GLY A 37 29.39 -11.12 14.44
N LYS A 38 28.68 -12.15 13.98
CA LYS A 38 27.36 -12.00 13.34
C LYS A 38 26.23 -12.03 14.36
N PHE A 39 25.15 -11.32 14.04
CA PHE A 39 23.94 -11.30 14.84
C PHE A 39 22.68 -11.31 13.97
N GLN A 40 21.57 -11.70 14.59
CA GLN A 40 20.23 -11.57 14.03
C GLN A 40 19.25 -11.03 15.07
N TYR A 41 18.28 -10.25 14.62
CA TYR A 41 17.18 -9.72 15.41
C TYR A 41 15.89 -9.74 14.59
N ASN A 42 14.83 -10.30 15.16
CA ASN A 42 13.51 -10.32 14.56
C ASN A 42 12.63 -9.24 15.21
N PHE A 43 12.21 -8.27 14.41
CA PHE A 43 11.29 -7.23 14.81
C PHE A 43 9.88 -7.52 14.28
N THR A 44 8.85 -7.27 15.08
CA THR A 44 7.45 -7.38 14.64
C THR A 44 6.72 -6.05 14.87
N PHE A 45 6.26 -5.44 13.79
CA PHE A 45 5.38 -4.26 13.86
C PHE A 45 4.03 -4.63 14.48
N GLN A 46 3.57 -3.81 15.43
CA GLN A 46 2.25 -3.96 16.04
C GLN A 46 1.13 -3.33 15.20
N SER A 47 1.46 -2.32 14.41
CA SER A 47 0.55 -1.64 13.47
C SER A 47 1.32 -1.08 12.28
N GLU A 48 0.61 -0.68 11.23
CA GLU A 48 1.20 0.13 10.15
C GLU A 48 1.88 1.39 10.73
N GLY A 49 3.00 1.80 10.14
CA GLY A 49 3.70 3.01 10.56
C GLY A 49 5.21 2.90 10.48
N ASN A 50 5.88 3.87 11.11
CA ASN A 50 7.33 3.92 11.18
C ASN A 50 7.82 3.38 12.53
N ALA A 51 8.97 2.73 12.53
CA ALA A 51 9.69 2.33 13.72
C ALA A 51 11.17 2.67 13.56
N THR A 52 11.80 3.09 14.65
CA THR A 52 13.26 3.22 14.73
C THR A 52 13.79 2.10 15.60
N ILE A 53 14.75 1.35 15.07
CA ILE A 53 15.47 0.30 15.79
C ILE A 53 16.90 0.78 15.97
N THR A 54 17.33 0.95 17.22
CA THR A 54 18.68 1.44 17.54
C THR A 54 19.50 0.27 18.04
N PHE A 55 20.59 -0.04 17.36
CA PHE A 55 21.61 -0.97 17.83
C PHE A 55 22.68 -0.19 18.58
N THR A 56 23.16 -0.74 19.69
CA THR A 56 24.24 -0.17 20.49
C THR A 56 25.28 -1.24 20.74
N ALA A 57 26.48 -1.02 20.22
CA ALA A 57 27.66 -1.83 20.40
C ALA A 57 28.58 -1.16 21.43
N GLU A 58 29.05 -1.93 22.40
CA GLU A 58 30.06 -1.52 23.38
C GLU A 58 31.26 -2.47 23.28
N ASP A 59 32.45 -1.93 22.99
CA ASP A 59 33.68 -2.71 22.93
C ASP A 59 34.26 -3.00 24.33
N VAL A 60 35.32 -3.80 24.39
CA VAL A 60 35.97 -4.17 25.66
C VAL A 60 36.62 -2.99 26.40
N ALA A 61 36.86 -1.87 25.69
CA ALA A 61 37.40 -0.64 26.26
C ALA A 61 36.28 0.32 26.73
N GLY A 62 35.00 -0.04 26.53
CA GLY A 62 33.83 0.76 26.89
C GLY A 62 33.45 1.82 25.85
N ASN A 63 34.03 1.77 24.63
CA ASN A 63 33.61 2.68 23.57
C ASN A 63 32.24 2.25 23.02
N ILE A 64 31.34 3.22 22.88
CA ILE A 64 29.96 2.98 22.46
C ILE A 64 29.74 3.49 21.03
N THR A 65 29.17 2.64 20.18
CA THR A 65 28.68 3.00 18.84
C THR A 65 27.20 2.69 18.72
N THR A 66 26.43 3.61 18.14
CA THR A 66 25.00 3.43 17.88
C THR A 66 24.67 3.49 16.40
N LEU A 67 23.74 2.63 15.95
CA LEU A 67 23.23 2.63 14.58
C LEU A 67 21.71 2.56 14.57
N ASP A 68 21.08 3.55 13.93
CA ASP A 68 19.63 3.64 13.80
C ASP A 68 19.15 3.08 12.46
N PHE A 69 18.14 2.22 12.53
CA PHE A 69 17.40 1.72 11.38
C PHE A 69 15.98 2.27 11.41
N SER A 70 15.69 3.18 10.48
CA SER A 70 14.32 3.63 10.22
C SER A 70 13.60 2.65 9.30
N LEU A 71 12.65 1.92 9.88
CA LEU A 71 11.79 0.96 9.21
C LEU A 71 10.39 1.57 9.04
N ARG A 72 9.71 1.18 7.97
CA ARG A 72 8.29 1.50 7.76
C ARG A 72 7.57 0.23 7.39
N TYR A 73 6.45 -0.05 8.03
CA TYR A 73 5.54 -1.13 7.64
C TYR A 73 4.26 -0.55 7.03
N VAL A 74 3.88 -1.08 5.87
CA VAL A 74 2.62 -0.76 5.22
C VAL A 74 1.93 -2.07 4.84
N PHE A 75 0.72 -2.28 5.34
CA PHE A 75 -0.04 -3.48 5.04
C PHE A 75 -0.51 -3.45 3.58
N GLN A 76 -0.25 -4.56 2.88
CA GLN A 76 -0.60 -4.69 1.48
C GLN A 76 -2.00 -5.30 1.34
N ARG A 77 -2.91 -4.54 0.74
CA ARG A 77 -4.26 -4.95 0.39
C ARG A 77 -4.26 -5.54 -1.01
N ASN A 78 -4.74 -6.77 -1.12
CA ASN A 78 -4.94 -7.47 -2.39
C ASN A 78 -6.43 -7.55 -2.68
N VAL A 79 -6.84 -6.96 -3.81
CA VAL A 79 -8.24 -6.93 -4.24
C VAL A 79 -8.36 -7.75 -5.51
N MET A 80 -9.27 -8.71 -5.53
CA MET A 80 -9.65 -9.46 -6.72
C MET A 80 -11.08 -9.10 -7.11
N LEU A 81 -11.28 -8.71 -8.37
CA LEU A 81 -12.57 -8.40 -8.95
C LEU A 81 -12.85 -9.36 -10.10
N VAL A 82 -14.09 -9.83 -10.21
CA VAL A 82 -14.53 -10.67 -11.33
C VAL A 82 -15.56 -9.90 -12.15
N VAL A 83 -15.24 -9.66 -13.42
CA VAL A 83 -16.10 -8.93 -14.36
C VAL A 83 -17.46 -9.63 -14.49
N GLY A 84 -18.54 -8.84 -14.45
CA GLY A 84 -19.91 -9.32 -14.59
C GLY A 84 -20.53 -9.85 -13.29
N THR A 85 -19.77 -9.93 -12.20
CA THR A 85 -20.28 -10.41 -10.89
C THR A 85 -20.28 -9.29 -9.85
N LYS A 86 -21.15 -9.42 -8.85
CA LYS A 86 -21.20 -8.54 -7.67
C LYS A 86 -20.37 -9.09 -6.50
N VAL A 87 -19.32 -9.87 -6.80
CA VAL A 87 -18.44 -10.48 -5.81
C VAL A 87 -17.01 -10.00 -6.04
N ALA A 88 -16.35 -9.66 -4.96
CA ALA A 88 -14.93 -9.32 -4.90
C ALA A 88 -14.27 -10.12 -3.78
N TYR A 89 -12.94 -10.13 -3.77
CA TYR A 89 -12.16 -10.69 -2.66
C TYR A 89 -11.15 -9.66 -2.17
N ILE A 90 -11.12 -9.41 -0.87
CA ILE A 90 -10.12 -8.56 -0.22
C ILE A 90 -9.27 -9.47 0.66
N ASN A 91 -7.99 -9.61 0.33
CA ASN A 91 -7.06 -10.52 1.00
C ASN A 91 -7.56 -11.97 1.12
N GLY A 92 -8.35 -12.41 0.14
CA GLY A 92 -8.95 -13.75 0.09
C GLY A 92 -10.34 -13.86 0.73
N GLU A 93 -10.78 -12.84 1.48
CA GLU A 93 -12.14 -12.80 2.05
C GLU A 93 -13.14 -12.27 1.02
N GLU A 94 -14.27 -12.95 0.88
CA GLU A 94 -15.33 -12.56 -0.03
C GLU A 94 -16.05 -11.30 0.44
N VAL A 95 -16.30 -10.36 -0.49
CA VAL A 95 -17.00 -9.10 -0.25
C VAL A 95 -18.00 -8.83 -1.36
N ALA A 96 -19.22 -8.48 -0.98
CA ALA A 96 -20.27 -8.11 -1.93
C ALA A 96 -20.04 -6.70 -2.49
N LEU A 97 -20.27 -6.55 -3.80
CA LEU A 97 -20.25 -5.27 -4.48
C LEU A 97 -21.68 -4.74 -4.68
N THR A 98 -21.83 -3.42 -4.60
CA THR A 98 -23.09 -2.77 -4.96
C THR A 98 -23.41 -2.97 -6.44
N GLU A 99 -22.40 -2.88 -7.30
CA GLU A 99 -22.51 -3.10 -8.74
C GLU A 99 -21.30 -3.87 -9.30
N ALA A 100 -21.55 -4.63 -10.37
CA ALA A 100 -20.54 -5.48 -10.98
C ALA A 100 -19.53 -4.66 -11.82
N PRO A 101 -18.23 -5.01 -11.79
CA PRO A 101 -17.27 -4.52 -12.77
C PRO A 101 -17.68 -4.94 -14.19
N PHE A 102 -17.38 -4.12 -15.19
CA PHE A 102 -17.71 -4.44 -16.58
C PHE A 102 -16.67 -3.88 -17.54
N ILE A 103 -16.63 -4.44 -18.75
CA ILE A 103 -15.77 -3.93 -19.82
C ILE A 103 -16.55 -2.87 -20.60
N TYR A 104 -15.95 -1.69 -20.75
CA TYR A 104 -16.48 -0.60 -21.57
C TYR A 104 -15.35 0.08 -22.32
N LYS A 105 -15.50 0.21 -23.65
CA LYS A 105 -14.49 0.77 -24.56
C LYS A 105 -13.08 0.17 -24.34
N GLY A 106 -13.01 -1.16 -24.16
CA GLY A 106 -11.75 -1.87 -23.98
C GLY A 106 -11.02 -1.59 -22.66
N ARG A 107 -11.73 -1.09 -21.64
CA ARG A 107 -11.22 -0.89 -20.27
C ARG A 107 -12.17 -1.55 -19.27
N VAL A 108 -11.62 -2.06 -18.17
CA VAL A 108 -12.45 -2.54 -17.05
C VAL A 108 -12.86 -1.36 -16.19
N PHE A 109 -14.16 -1.20 -16.04
CA PHE A 109 -14.83 -0.20 -15.22
C PHE A 109 -15.25 -0.82 -13.90
N VAL A 110 -14.99 -0.09 -12.81
CA VAL A 110 -15.23 -0.56 -11.44
C VAL A 110 -15.97 0.51 -10.63
N PRO A 111 -16.79 0.13 -9.64
CA PRO A 111 -17.40 1.09 -8.73
C PRO A 111 -16.30 1.87 -7.99
N ILE A 112 -16.24 3.19 -8.20
CA ILE A 112 -15.13 4.00 -7.70
C ILE A 112 -15.03 3.97 -6.18
N ARG A 113 -16.19 3.95 -5.50
CA ARG A 113 -16.28 3.96 -4.04
C ARG A 113 -15.67 2.70 -3.43
N PHE A 114 -16.02 1.52 -3.96
CA PHE A 114 -15.51 0.24 -3.47
C PHE A 114 -13.98 0.20 -3.48
N ILE A 115 -13.36 0.54 -4.62
CA ILE A 115 -11.89 0.54 -4.73
C ILE A 115 -11.25 1.56 -3.79
N SER A 116 -11.79 2.78 -3.76
CA SER A 116 -11.23 3.88 -2.97
C SER A 116 -11.30 3.59 -1.46
N GLU A 117 -12.46 3.18 -0.97
CA GLU A 117 -12.66 2.86 0.45
C GLU A 117 -11.86 1.62 0.87
N THR A 118 -11.71 0.62 -0.02
CA THR A 118 -10.83 -0.52 0.24
C THR A 118 -9.40 -0.07 0.51
N PHE A 119 -8.92 0.97 -0.16
CA PHE A 119 -7.58 1.53 0.09
C PHE A 119 -7.51 2.46 1.30
N GLY A 120 -8.62 2.68 2.01
CA GLY A 120 -8.73 3.59 3.15
C GLY A 120 -9.01 5.04 2.76
N ALA A 121 -9.45 5.30 1.52
CA ALA A 121 -9.72 6.65 1.05
C ALA A 121 -11.15 7.10 1.42
N GLN A 122 -11.30 8.40 1.68
CA GLN A 122 -12.60 9.04 1.79
C GLN A 122 -13.10 9.44 0.40
N VAL A 123 -14.38 9.21 0.12
CA VAL A 123 -15.02 9.56 -1.16
C VAL A 123 -16.12 10.60 -0.94
N ILE A 124 -16.02 11.73 -1.62
CA ILE A 124 -16.98 12.83 -1.59
C ILE A 124 -17.58 12.97 -2.99
N TRP A 125 -18.91 13.06 -3.06
CA TRP A 125 -19.64 13.24 -4.32
C TRP A 125 -20.29 14.61 -4.37
N ASP A 126 -19.98 15.36 -5.43
CA ASP A 126 -20.68 16.57 -5.81
C ASP A 126 -21.69 16.23 -6.91
N ALA A 127 -22.99 16.28 -6.58
CA ALA A 127 -24.05 15.94 -7.51
C ALA A 127 -24.31 17.01 -8.57
N ILE A 128 -23.99 18.28 -8.29
CA ILE A 128 -24.26 19.41 -9.19
C ILE A 128 -23.25 19.37 -10.33
N PHE A 129 -21.96 19.29 -10.01
CA PHE A 129 -20.89 19.28 -10.99
C PHE A 129 -20.52 17.87 -11.46
N LYS A 130 -21.10 16.84 -10.83
CA LYS A 130 -20.82 15.42 -11.08
C LYS A 130 -19.34 15.08 -10.86
N ILE A 131 -18.79 15.57 -9.76
CA ILE A 131 -17.39 15.40 -9.38
C ILE A 131 -17.28 14.40 -8.23
N VAL A 132 -16.43 13.40 -8.40
CA VAL A 132 -15.95 12.58 -7.28
C VAL A 132 -14.61 13.13 -6.81
N THR A 133 -14.52 13.47 -5.54
CA THR A 133 -13.26 13.79 -4.85
C THR A 133 -12.88 12.63 -3.95
N ILE A 134 -11.65 12.13 -4.08
CA ILE A 134 -11.12 11.04 -3.29
C ILE A 134 -9.89 11.53 -2.53
N ASN A 135 -9.91 11.38 -1.21
CA ASN A 135 -8.81 11.75 -0.33
C ASN A 135 -8.18 10.48 0.25
N LEU A 136 -6.90 10.24 -0.03
CA LEU A 136 -6.14 9.10 0.48
C LEU A 136 -4.80 9.59 1.02
N ASN A 137 -4.65 9.62 2.33
CA ASN A 137 -3.49 10.23 3.00
C ASN A 137 -3.29 11.69 2.53
N SER A 138 -2.14 12.02 1.95
CA SER A 138 -1.84 13.33 1.35
C SER A 138 -2.27 13.45 -0.11
N GLN A 139 -2.87 12.41 -0.70
CA GLN A 139 -3.27 12.41 -2.11
C GLN A 139 -4.74 12.83 -2.27
N ILE A 140 -4.98 13.74 -3.21
CA ILE A 140 -6.31 14.22 -3.59
C ILE A 140 -6.50 13.93 -5.08
N LEU A 141 -7.56 13.21 -5.40
CA LEU A 141 -7.97 12.90 -6.76
C LEU A 141 -9.37 13.45 -7.03
N ARG A 142 -9.54 14.26 -8.09
CA ARG A 142 -10.84 14.77 -8.52
C ARG A 142 -11.15 14.34 -9.94
N LEU A 143 -12.29 13.70 -10.11
CA LEU A 143 -12.78 13.13 -11.37
C LEU A 143 -14.16 13.68 -11.67
N GLN A 144 -14.34 14.25 -12.87
CA GLN A 144 -15.64 14.68 -13.34
C GLN A 144 -16.22 13.66 -14.33
N VAL A 145 -17.47 13.28 -14.13
CA VAL A 145 -18.19 12.37 -15.04
C VAL A 145 -18.27 12.96 -16.44
N GLY A 146 -17.93 12.16 -17.45
CA GLY A 146 -17.90 12.57 -18.86
C GLY A 146 -16.64 13.33 -19.29
N ASN A 147 -15.72 13.65 -18.37
CA ASN A 147 -14.48 14.34 -18.69
C ASN A 147 -13.31 13.35 -18.86
N LEU A 148 -12.45 13.61 -19.85
CA LEU A 148 -11.23 12.83 -20.13
C LEU A 148 -10.00 13.34 -19.36
N THR A 149 -10.19 14.32 -18.49
CA THR A 149 -9.14 14.80 -17.58
C THR A 149 -9.59 14.69 -16.13
N ALA A 150 -8.62 14.47 -15.25
CA ALA A 150 -8.78 14.51 -13.81
C ALA A 150 -7.69 15.37 -13.18
N ASP A 151 -7.91 15.77 -11.94
CA ASP A 151 -6.93 16.48 -11.12
C ASP A 151 -6.33 15.50 -10.10
N VAL A 152 -5.01 15.32 -10.14
CA VAL A 152 -4.23 14.50 -9.20
C VAL A 152 -3.27 15.45 -8.48
N ASN A 153 -3.54 15.73 -7.21
CA ASN A 153 -2.74 16.63 -6.38
C ASN A 153 -2.52 18.01 -7.02
N GLY A 154 -3.56 18.60 -7.60
CA GLY A 154 -3.48 19.91 -8.27
C GLY A 154 -2.89 19.87 -9.69
N LYS A 155 -2.55 18.69 -10.22
CA LYS A 155 -2.04 18.52 -11.58
C LYS A 155 -3.05 17.80 -12.46
N THR A 156 -3.23 18.28 -13.69
CA THR A 156 -4.09 17.62 -14.67
C THR A 156 -3.46 16.31 -15.16
N ALA A 157 -4.25 15.24 -15.15
CA ALA A 157 -3.92 13.94 -15.72
C ALA A 157 -5.00 13.52 -16.75
N SER A 158 -4.59 12.86 -17.82
CA SER A 158 -5.51 12.38 -18.86
C SER A 158 -6.04 10.97 -18.54
N LEU A 159 -7.24 10.68 -19.01
CA LEU A 159 -7.89 9.37 -18.96
C LEU A 159 -8.14 8.86 -20.38
N ASP A 160 -7.93 7.57 -20.58
CA ASP A 160 -8.27 6.89 -21.84
C ASP A 160 -9.78 6.90 -22.11
N VAL A 161 -10.58 6.81 -21.04
CA VAL A 161 -12.04 6.79 -21.09
C VAL A 161 -12.59 7.55 -19.90
N ALA A 162 -13.56 8.41 -20.14
CA ALA A 162 -14.17 9.24 -19.10
C ALA A 162 -14.91 8.40 -18.05
N PRO A 163 -14.99 8.86 -16.79
CA PRO A 163 -15.87 8.28 -15.78
C PRO A 163 -17.32 8.35 -16.25
N ILE A 164 -18.12 7.34 -15.88
CA ILE A 164 -19.55 7.25 -16.24
C ILE A 164 -20.40 6.96 -15.02
N ILE A 165 -21.68 7.32 -15.10
CA ILE A 165 -22.68 6.88 -14.13
C ILE A 165 -23.55 5.82 -14.78
N LYS A 166 -23.71 4.68 -14.11
CA LYS A 166 -24.63 3.60 -14.48
C LYS A 166 -25.30 3.10 -13.21
N ASN A 167 -26.61 2.89 -13.23
CA ASN A 167 -27.37 2.41 -12.06
C ASN A 167 -27.07 3.21 -10.77
N ASN A 168 -27.04 4.55 -10.88
CA ASN A 168 -26.72 5.46 -9.78
C ASN A 168 -25.32 5.25 -9.13
N THR A 169 -24.42 4.55 -9.81
CA THR A 169 -23.05 4.28 -9.37
C THR A 169 -22.07 4.92 -10.35
N THR A 170 -21.07 5.62 -9.82
CA THR A 170 -19.96 6.15 -10.63
C THR A 170 -18.92 5.07 -10.87
N PHE A 171 -18.59 4.85 -12.14
CA PHE A 171 -17.57 3.92 -12.59
C PHE A 171 -16.43 4.64 -13.28
N VAL A 172 -15.25 4.06 -13.12
CA VAL A 172 -13.99 4.60 -13.65
C VAL A 172 -13.11 3.47 -14.18
N PRO A 173 -12.23 3.74 -15.16
CA PRO A 173 -11.22 2.78 -15.58
C PRO A 173 -10.32 2.39 -14.39
N ILE A 174 -10.24 1.10 -14.07
CA ILE A 174 -9.53 0.63 -12.87
C ILE A 174 -8.05 1.02 -12.87
N ARG A 175 -7.40 1.02 -14.04
CA ARG A 175 -5.98 1.35 -14.18
C ARG A 175 -5.69 2.79 -13.73
N PHE A 176 -6.54 3.74 -14.12
CA PHE A 176 -6.35 5.15 -13.75
C PHE A 176 -6.37 5.34 -12.22
N ILE A 177 -7.39 4.79 -11.55
CA ILE A 177 -7.50 4.88 -10.09
C ILE A 177 -6.32 4.21 -9.39
N SER A 178 -5.93 3.03 -9.89
CA SER A 178 -4.85 2.27 -9.29
C SER A 178 -3.52 2.99 -9.42
N GLU A 179 -3.19 3.51 -10.61
CA GLU A 179 -1.97 4.29 -10.84
C GLU A 179 -1.97 5.59 -10.03
N ALA A 180 -3.10 6.31 -9.98
CA ALA A 180 -3.22 7.54 -9.20
C ALA A 180 -2.97 7.33 -7.70
N PHE A 181 -3.30 6.15 -7.17
CA PHE A 181 -3.01 5.80 -5.77
C PHE A 181 -1.69 5.04 -5.57
N GLY A 182 -0.95 4.72 -6.64
CA GLY A 182 0.28 3.93 -6.54
C GLY A 182 0.04 2.45 -6.24
N ALA A 183 -1.08 1.90 -6.68
CA ALA A 183 -1.38 0.47 -6.72
C ALA A 183 -0.92 -0.15 -8.07
N SER A 184 -0.69 -1.46 -8.08
CA SER A 184 -0.50 -2.23 -9.32
C SER A 184 -1.76 -2.95 -9.71
N VAL A 185 -1.99 -3.11 -11.03
CA VAL A 185 -3.12 -3.85 -11.59
C VAL A 185 -2.61 -4.92 -12.53
N ASP A 186 -3.13 -6.14 -12.36
CA ASP A 186 -2.96 -7.25 -13.26
C ASP A 186 -4.34 -7.66 -13.82
N TRP A 187 -4.38 -7.99 -15.12
CA TRP A 187 -5.61 -8.32 -15.83
C TRP A 187 -5.50 -9.70 -16.45
N ASP A 188 -6.32 -10.62 -15.96
CA ASP A 188 -6.53 -11.93 -16.55
C ASP A 188 -7.73 -11.85 -17.50
N SER A 189 -7.44 -11.71 -18.78
CA SER A 189 -8.45 -11.63 -19.83
C SER A 189 -9.21 -12.93 -20.07
N VAL A 190 -8.64 -14.08 -19.69
CA VAL A 190 -9.25 -15.40 -19.91
C VAL A 190 -10.39 -15.61 -18.92
N HIS A 191 -10.15 -15.28 -17.65
CA HIS A 191 -11.13 -15.47 -16.58
C HIS A 191 -11.92 -14.20 -16.24
N GLY A 192 -11.58 -13.07 -16.86
CA GLY A 192 -12.22 -11.79 -16.58
C GLY A 192 -11.88 -11.25 -15.18
N ILE A 193 -10.67 -11.52 -14.68
CA ILE A 193 -10.24 -11.20 -13.31
C ILE A 193 -9.30 -10.01 -13.32
N VAL A 194 -9.62 -9.00 -12.50
CA VAL A 194 -8.67 -7.93 -12.18
C VAL A 194 -8.09 -8.19 -10.79
N LYS A 195 -6.76 -8.21 -10.69
CA LYS A 195 -6.03 -8.26 -9.41
C LYS A 195 -5.38 -6.92 -9.16
N ILE A 196 -5.62 -6.34 -8.00
CA ILE A 196 -5.08 -5.04 -7.60
C ILE A 196 -4.32 -5.22 -6.30
N THR A 197 -3.15 -4.61 -6.23
CA THR A 197 -2.29 -4.68 -5.05
C THR A 197 -1.90 -3.27 -4.63
N TYR A 198 -2.30 -2.87 -3.42
CA TYR A 198 -2.05 -1.55 -2.85
C TYR A 198 -1.41 -1.64 -1.45
N PRO A 199 -0.31 -0.92 -1.19
CA PRO A 199 0.48 -0.17 -2.16
C PRO A 199 1.21 -1.12 -3.12
N LYS A 200 1.57 -0.63 -4.31
CA LYS A 200 2.57 -1.28 -5.15
C LYS A 200 3.87 -1.40 -4.35
N LYS A 201 4.53 -2.56 -4.42
CA LYS A 201 5.85 -2.73 -3.79
C LYS A 201 6.86 -1.79 -4.47
N SER A 202 7.50 -0.92 -3.68
CA SER A 202 8.66 -0.18 -4.17
C SER A 202 9.81 -1.16 -4.37
N ILE A 203 10.25 -1.34 -5.62
CA ILE A 203 11.45 -2.10 -5.94
C ILE A 203 12.64 -1.17 -5.65
N GLY A 204 13.26 -1.34 -4.49
CA GLY A 204 14.48 -0.63 -4.11
C GLY A 204 14.27 0.57 -3.16
N SER A 205 14.66 0.38 -1.89
CA SER A 205 15.33 1.34 -0.98
C SER A 205 15.58 0.65 0.36
#